data_AF-A0A2S9GHD0-F1
#
_entry.id   AF-A0A2S9GHD0-F1
#
_cell.length_a   1.000
_cell.length_b   1.000
_cell.length_c   1.000
_cell.angle_alpha   90.00
_cell.angle_beta   90.00
_cell.angle_gamma   90.00
#
_symmetry.space_group_name_H-M   'P 1'
#
loop_
_entity.id
_entity.type
_entity.pdbx_description
1 polymer ?
#
loop_
_entity_poly.entity_id
_entity_poly.type
_entity_poly.pdbx_seq_one_letter_code
_entity_poly.pdbx_strand_id
1 'polypeptide(L)'
;ASSSREDLVDLLWRMGIRKVGQFAELSRSDVASRFGADAVAAHRIARGEPARGPSGREPDVELDAVMNCDPPVDRVDAAAFAGR
;
A
#
# COMPACT_ATOMS: atom_id res chain seq x y z
N ALA A 1 30.12 0.15 8.00
CA ALA A 1 29.15 0.32 9.09
C ALA A 1 28.13 -0.80 8.94
N SER A 2 28.09 -1.73 9.89
CA SER A 2 27.02 -2.73 9.97
C SER A 2 25.70 -1.99 9.83
N SER A 3 24.83 -2.46 8.93
CA SER A 3 23.53 -1.82 8.74
C SER A 3 22.76 -1.93 10.06
N SER A 4 22.12 -0.86 10.54
CA SER A 4 21.31 -0.87 11.78
C SER A 4 20.40 -2.09 11.97
N ARG A 5 20.04 -2.78 10.88
CA ARG A 5 19.25 -4.02 10.90
C ARG A 5 20.02 -5.27 11.30
N GLU A 6 21.29 -5.39 10.91
CA GLU A 6 22.15 -6.53 11.25
C GLU A 6 22.39 -6.54 12.77
N ASP A 7 22.72 -5.38 13.34
CA ASP A 7 22.90 -5.22 14.80
C ASP A 7 21.60 -5.53 15.58
N LEU A 8 20.44 -5.16 15.04
CA LEU A 8 19.13 -5.50 15.61
C LEU A 8 18.91 -7.02 15.60
N VAL A 9 19.18 -7.68 14.48
CA VAL A 9 19.02 -9.14 14.35
C VAL A 9 19.94 -9.87 15.32
N ASP A 10 21.20 -9.44 15.43
CA ASP A 10 22.17 -10.00 16.37
C ASP A 10 21.72 -9.86 17.83
N LEU A 11 21.16 -8.70 18.20
CA LEU A 11 20.63 -8.46 19.53
C LEU A 11 19.40 -9.34 19.83
N LEU A 12 18.45 -9.43 18.90
CA LEU A 12 17.28 -10.30 19.04
C LEU A 12 17.68 -11.77 19.23
N TRP A 13 18.69 -12.22 18.48
CA TRP A 13 19.25 -13.57 18.62
C TRP A 13 19.83 -13.84 20.00
N ARG A 14 20.60 -12.89 20.54
CA ARG A 14 21.17 -12.97 21.90
C ARG A 14 20.11 -12.96 22.99
N MET A 15 18.95 -12.35 22.72
CA MET A 15 17.78 -12.38 23.60
C MET A 15 16.92 -13.66 23.45
N GLY A 16 17.25 -14.54 22.50
CA GLY A 16 16.49 -15.77 22.24
C GLY A 16 15.27 -15.60 21.33
N ILE A 17 15.09 -14.41 20.74
CA ILE A 17 14.05 -14.12 19.76
C ILE A 17 14.57 -14.53 18.38
N ARG A 18 14.17 -15.71 17.92
CA ARG A 18 14.71 -16.33 16.70
C ARG A 18 13.71 -16.42 15.55
N LYS A 19 12.44 -16.10 15.81
CA LYS A 19 11.37 -16.15 14.82
C LYS A 19 10.71 -14.77 14.71
N VAL A 20 10.28 -14.43 13.50
CA VAL A 20 9.55 -13.18 13.22
C VAL A 20 8.31 -13.05 14.10
N GLY A 21 7.57 -14.15 14.34
CA GLY A 21 6.41 -14.15 15.22
C GLY A 21 6.73 -13.79 16.67
N GLN A 22 7.86 -14.24 17.22
CA GLN A 22 8.29 -13.89 18.58
C GLN A 22 8.63 -12.41 18.70
N PHE A 23 9.20 -11.82 17.64
CA PHE A 23 9.44 -10.38 17.59
C PHE A 23 8.12 -9.61 17.51
N ALA A 24 7.14 -10.10 16.73
CA ALA A 24 5.82 -9.50 16.58
C ALA A 24 4.94 -9.55 17.85
N GLU A 25 5.26 -10.43 18.80
CA GLU A 25 4.61 -10.55 20.11
C GLU A 25 5.07 -9.48 21.11
N LEU A 26 6.19 -8.79 20.84
CA LEU A 26 6.67 -7.72 21.72
C LEU A 26 5.71 -6.52 21.72
N SER A 27 5.62 -5.83 22.86
CA SER A 27 4.83 -4.60 22.91
C SER A 27 5.48 -3.50 22.06
N ARG A 28 4.66 -2.71 21.36
CA ARG A 28 5.18 -1.60 20.53
C ARG A 28 5.98 -0.58 21.35
N SER A 29 5.58 -0.32 22.59
CA SER A 29 6.30 0.53 23.54
C SER A 29 7.67 -0.03 23.91
N ASP A 30 7.79 -1.35 24.09
CA ASP A 30 9.07 -1.98 24.39
C ASP A 30 10.03 -1.91 23.21
N VAL A 31 9.50 -2.07 21.99
CA VAL A 31 10.32 -1.94 20.79
C VAL A 31 10.80 -0.48 20.61
N ALA A 32 9.89 0.49 20.76
CA ALA A 32 10.20 1.89 20.57
C ALA A 32 11.22 2.42 21.60
N SER A 33 11.11 1.99 22.86
CA SER A 33 12.01 2.42 23.94
C SER A 33 13.41 1.81 23.88
N ARG A 34 13.58 0.63 23.25
CA ARG A 34 14.84 -0.13 23.30
C ARG A 34 15.63 -0.16 21.99
N PHE A 35 14.98 -0.10 20.83
CA PHE A 35 15.63 -0.43 19.55
C PHE A 35 15.53 0.69 18.48
N GLY A 36 14.85 1.78 18.78
CA GLY A 36 14.76 2.95 17.89
C GLY A 36 13.78 2.81 16.72
N ALA A 37 13.72 3.86 15.89
CA ALA A 37 12.67 4.02 14.87
C ALA A 37 12.68 2.93 13.79
N ASP A 38 13.86 2.45 13.40
CA ASP A 38 14.00 1.43 12.38
C ASP A 38 13.43 0.07 12.84
N ALA A 39 13.70 -0.31 14.08
CA ALA A 39 13.12 -1.50 14.69
C ALA A 39 11.60 -1.40 14.84
N VAL A 40 11.06 -0.20 15.08
CA VAL A 40 9.60 0.03 15.09
C VAL A 40 9.00 -0.23 13.69
N ALA A 41 9.67 0.20 12.62
CA ALA A 41 9.24 -0.08 11.26
C ALA A 41 9.29 -1.59 10.94
N ALA A 42 10.37 -2.27 11.32
CA ALA A 42 10.50 -3.72 11.16
C ALA A 42 9.44 -4.49 11.98
N HIS A 43 9.15 -4.04 13.20
CA HIS A 43 8.14 -4.64 14.07
C HIS A 43 6.74 -4.52 13.47
N ARG A 44 6.40 -3.38 12.87
CA ARG A 44 5.14 -3.20 12.15
C ARG A 44 4.97 -4.20 11.01
N ILE A 45 6.05 -4.44 10.25
CA ILE A 45 6.09 -5.46 9.19
C ILE A 45 5.91 -6.86 9.78
N ALA A 46 6.59 -7.18 10.88
CA ALA A 46 6.48 -8.47 11.56
C ALA A 46 5.05 -8.75 12.08
N ARG A 47 4.32 -7.71 12.50
CA ARG A 47 2.91 -7.79 12.91
C ARG A 47 1.92 -7.87 11.74
N GLY A 48 2.38 -7.77 10.51
CA GLY A 48 1.51 -7.71 9.32
C GLY A 48 0.60 -6.48 9.32
N GLU A 49 1.00 -5.42 10.02
CA GLU A 49 0.21 -4.20 10.09
C GLU A 49 0.23 -3.47 8.73
N PRO A 50 -0.92 -2.92 8.30
CA PRO A 50 -0.99 -2.20 7.03
C PRO A 50 -0.01 -1.02 7.03
N ALA A 51 0.76 -0.93 5.96
CA ALA A 51 1.62 0.21 5.69
C ALA A 51 0.82 1.29 4.93
N ARG A 52 1.53 2.11 4.16
CA ARG A 52 0.87 2.97 3.17
C ARG A 52 0.21 2.08 2.10
N GLY A 53 -0.99 2.46 1.66
CA GLY A 53 -1.60 1.84 0.49
C GLY A 53 -0.72 1.97 -0.77
N PRO A 54 -0.99 1.18 -1.82
CA PRO A 54 -0.27 1.29 -3.09
C PRO A 54 -0.26 2.74 -3.57
N SER A 55 0.92 3.24 -3.95
CA SER A 55 1.01 4.52 -4.66
C SER A 55 0.66 4.26 -6.12
N GLY A 56 -0.64 4.36 -6.45
CA GLY A 56 -1.12 4.42 -7.82
C GLY A 56 -1.32 5.86 -8.27
N ARG A 57 -1.31 6.08 -9.58
CA ARG A 57 -1.96 7.28 -10.14
C ARG A 57 -3.46 7.09 -9.95
N GLU A 58 -4.16 8.15 -9.56
CA GLU A 58 -5.61 8.16 -9.64
C GLU A 58 -6.03 7.94 -11.11
N PRO A 59 -6.92 6.98 -11.41
CA PRO A 59 -7.41 6.82 -12.77
C PRO A 59 -8.00 8.14 -13.26
N ASP A 60 -7.81 8.43 -14.54
CA ASP A 60 -8.44 9.61 -15.13
C ASP A 60 -9.96 9.51 -15.01
N VAL A 61 -10.62 10.66 -14.94
CA VAL A 61 -12.08 10.73 -14.90
C VAL A 61 -12.65 10.02 -16.13
N GLU A 62 -13.72 9.25 -15.94
CA GLU A 62 -14.44 8.64 -17.04
C GLU A 62 -14.93 9.73 -18.00
N LEU A 63 -14.45 9.68 -19.25
CA LEU A 63 -14.85 10.61 -20.30
C LEU A 63 -16.07 10.04 -21.00
N ASP A 64 -17.19 10.76 -20.91
CA ASP A 64 -18.41 10.47 -21.65
C ASP A 64 -18.82 11.68 -22.51
N ALA A 65 -19.50 11.41 -23.62
CA ALA A 65 -19.98 12.40 -24.57
C ALA A 65 -21.45 12.14 -24.91
N VAL A 66 -22.29 13.11 -24.59
CA VAL A 66 -23.73 13.06 -24.88
C VAL A 66 -24.07 14.05 -25.99
N MET A 67 -24.73 13.56 -27.04
CA MET A 67 -25.24 14.39 -28.12
C MET A 67 -26.76 14.22 -28.24
N ASN A 68 -27.48 15.31 -27.96
CA ASN A 68 -28.93 15.36 -28.10
C ASN A 68 -29.28 15.68 -29.56
N CYS A 69 -29.79 14.69 -30.30
CA CYS A 69 -30.20 14.87 -31.70
C CYS A 69 -31.60 15.49 -31.77
N ASP A 70 -31.74 16.57 -32.52
CA ASP A 70 -33.03 17.17 -32.88
C ASP A 70 -33.05 17.51 -34.39
N PRO A 71 -33.90 16.83 -35.20
CA PRO A 71 -34.91 15.84 -34.82
C PRO A 71 -34.32 14.50 -34.34
N PRO A 72 -35.14 13.62 -33.72
CA PRO A 72 -34.71 12.28 -33.34
C PRO A 72 -34.17 11.51 -34.54
N VAL A 73 -33.09 10.76 -34.33
CA VAL A 73 -32.54 9.90 -35.36
C VAL A 73 -33.48 8.72 -35.61
N ASP A 74 -33.91 8.56 -36.86
CA ASP A 74 -34.87 7.53 -37.30
C ASP A 74 -34.19 6.30 -37.91
N ARG A 75 -32.88 6.38 -38.20
CA ARG A 75 -32.08 5.30 -38.77
C ARG A 75 -30.77 5.05 -38.03
N VAL A 76 -30.43 3.77 -37.89
CA VAL A 76 -29.24 3.31 -37.14
C VAL A 76 -27.92 3.81 -37.76
N ASP A 77 -27.82 3.88 -39.08
CA ASP A 77 -26.61 4.35 -39.77
C ASP A 77 -26.33 5.83 -39.50
N ALA A 78 -27.39 6.66 -39.38
CA ALA A 78 -27.26 8.04 -38.98
C ALA A 78 -26.78 8.19 -37.52
N ALA A 79 -27.26 7.35 -36.60
CA ALA A 79 -26.80 7.35 -35.21
C ALA A 79 -25.33 6.92 -35.09
N ALA A 80 -24.94 5.88 -35.83
CA ALA A 80 -23.55 5.42 -35.91
C ALA A 80 -22.63 6.49 -36.49
N PHE A 81 -23.10 7.22 -37.50
CA PHE A 81 -22.35 8.34 -38.07
C PHE A 81 -22.18 9.47 -37.05
N ALA A 82 -23.20 9.75 -36.24
CA ALA A 82 -23.18 10.89 -35.35
C ALA A 82 -22.28 10.68 -34.10
N GLY A 83 -22.02 9.43 -33.70
CA GLY A 83 -21.13 9.08 -32.58
C GLY A 83 -19.66 8.81 -32.94
N ARG A 84 -19.24 9.05 -34.19
CA ARG A 84 -17.85 8.85 -34.65
C ARG A 84 -17.05 10.15 -34.61
#